data_AF-A0A2K9DJ23-F1
#
_entry.id   AF-A0A2K9DJ23-F1
#
_cell.length_a   1.000
_cell.length_b   1.000
_cell.length_c   1.000
_cell.angle_alpha   90.00
_cell.angle_beta   90.00
_cell.angle_gamma   90.00
#
_symmetry.space_group_name_H-M   'P 1'
#
loop_
_entity.id
_entity.type
_entity.pdbx_description
1 polymer ?
#
loop_
_entity_poly.entity_id
_entity_poly.type
_entity_poly.pdbx_seq_one_letter_code
_entity_poly.pdbx_strand_id
1 'polypeptide(L)'
;MTTTAFNEAQHPRARTGQFTDKLNDAPTGELAAARDLTSETPADIDTELAELYYARFRAQMDIDRYEAEIGRYRKYIARESRFPARVADYERTIEHYEKQIVESQAIIDSIVPQELPLEGEYRRRGRWSRAFLVSGGHLHSSMSCSTCNREGKRTRFAWMTDFSGATEEEIVEAAASRACTTCFPSAPVDVLSRPSTLLTPDERQQAEERVTREVERARKAREKEEKAIANPDGTPLRHGYSEARTLVTANRELVEALSVIIIDRTHPYGNPNFAANQQEWADKLVAAIAHKRGIRIEDVLAEAEPKAAKRAASTLRAWG
;
A
#
# COMPACT_ATOMS: atom_id res chain seq x y z
N MET A 1 42.20 1.60 -46.57
CA MET A 1 42.80 1.66 -45.22
C MET A 1 42.24 2.93 -44.59
N THR A 2 41.34 2.96 -43.61
CA THR A 2 40.99 1.97 -42.59
C THR A 2 39.55 2.24 -42.17
N THR A 3 38.74 1.19 -42.19
CA THR A 3 37.33 1.14 -41.83
C THR A 3 37.14 1.46 -40.35
N THR A 4 36.24 2.39 -40.00
CA THR A 4 35.78 2.55 -38.61
C THR A 4 34.29 2.24 -38.56
N ALA A 5 33.99 1.05 -38.04
CA ALA A 5 32.65 0.56 -37.78
C ALA A 5 32.07 1.30 -36.56
N PHE A 6 30.92 1.95 -36.73
CA PHE A 6 30.13 2.44 -35.60
C PHE A 6 29.17 1.32 -35.19
N ASN A 7 29.35 0.86 -33.96
CA ASN A 7 28.74 -0.32 -33.40
C ASN A 7 27.29 -0.05 -33.01
N GLU A 8 26.41 -0.91 -33.49
CA GLU A 8 24.96 -0.91 -33.32
C GLU A 8 24.64 -1.49 -31.93
N ALA A 9 24.47 -0.62 -30.93
CA ALA A 9 24.00 -1.02 -29.61
C ALA A 9 22.46 -0.95 -29.56
N GLN A 10 21.87 -2.13 -29.69
CA GLN A 10 20.45 -2.42 -29.51
C GLN A 10 19.97 -2.01 -28.11
N HIS A 11 18.76 -1.44 -28.07
CA HIS A 11 18.00 -1.02 -26.89
C HIS A 11 17.84 -2.11 -25.80
N PRO A 12 17.45 -1.72 -24.57
CA PRO A 12 16.03 -1.88 -24.27
C PRO A 12 15.33 -0.61 -23.82
N ARG A 13 14.07 -0.58 -24.24
CA ARG A 13 13.11 0.50 -24.26
C ARG A 13 12.64 0.88 -22.86
N ALA A 14 12.12 2.10 -22.78
CA ALA A 14 11.43 2.68 -21.66
C ALA A 14 10.49 1.68 -20.97
N ARG A 15 10.48 1.72 -19.63
CA ARG A 15 9.46 1.12 -18.78
C ARG A 15 8.08 1.51 -19.30
N THR A 16 7.42 0.57 -19.96
CA THR A 16 5.98 0.60 -20.12
C THR A 16 5.38 0.55 -18.73
N GLY A 17 4.78 1.66 -18.29
CA GLY A 17 3.87 1.62 -17.17
C GLY A 17 2.74 0.67 -17.57
N GLN A 18 2.74 -0.53 -17.00
CA GLN A 18 1.55 -1.37 -16.96
C GLN A 18 0.50 -0.60 -16.16
N PHE A 19 -0.29 0.23 -16.85
CA PHE A 19 -1.62 0.51 -16.37
C PHE A 19 -2.37 -0.81 -16.53
N THR A 20 -2.57 -1.49 -15.41
CA THR A 20 -3.47 -2.62 -15.37
C THR A 20 -4.83 -2.08 -15.80
N ASP A 21 -5.28 -2.47 -16.99
CA ASP A 21 -6.68 -2.42 -17.39
C ASP A 21 -7.44 -3.33 -16.42
N LYS A 22 -7.75 -2.79 -15.23
CA LYS A 22 -8.94 -3.24 -14.53
C LYS A 22 -10.09 -2.69 -15.35
N LEU A 23 -10.49 -3.47 -16.35
CA LEU A 23 -11.86 -3.44 -16.84
C LEU A 23 -12.72 -3.58 -15.59
N ASN A 24 -13.23 -2.46 -15.09
CA ASN A 24 -14.32 -2.50 -14.14
C ASN A 24 -15.45 -3.11 -14.95
N ASP A 25 -15.84 -4.34 -14.64
CA ASP A 25 -17.03 -4.95 -15.20
C ASP A 25 -18.15 -3.93 -15.03
N ALA A 26 -18.63 -3.38 -16.16
CA ALA A 26 -19.80 -2.53 -16.15
C ALA A 26 -20.91 -3.37 -15.48
N PRO A 27 -21.65 -2.82 -14.50
CA PRO A 27 -22.75 -3.56 -13.91
C PRO A 27 -23.72 -3.92 -15.02
N THR A 28 -23.73 -5.19 -15.43
CA THR A 28 -24.67 -5.74 -16.40
C THR A 28 -26.00 -5.92 -15.69
N GLY A 29 -26.63 -4.81 -15.35
CA GLY A 29 -27.99 -4.77 -14.86
C GLY A 29 -28.93 -5.03 -16.02
N GLU A 30 -29.36 -6.28 -16.16
CA GLU A 30 -30.63 -6.61 -16.78
C GLU A 30 -31.69 -5.65 -16.22
N LEU A 31 -32.48 -4.98 -17.08
CA LEU A 31 -33.55 -4.09 -16.67
C LEU A 31 -34.53 -4.86 -15.78
N ALA A 32 -34.26 -4.85 -14.48
CA ALA A 32 -35.02 -5.61 -13.50
C ALA A 32 -36.47 -5.15 -13.57
N ALA A 33 -37.38 -6.12 -13.67
CA ALA A 33 -38.81 -5.90 -13.50
C ALA A 33 -39.04 -4.96 -12.29
N ALA A 34 -39.94 -3.98 -12.45
CA ALA A 34 -40.17 -2.87 -11.53
C ALA A 34 -40.04 -3.29 -10.05
N ARG A 35 -38.83 -3.10 -9.51
CA ARG A 35 -38.50 -3.36 -8.10
C ARG A 35 -39.39 -2.47 -7.25
N ASP A 36 -40.04 -3.07 -6.25
CA ASP A 36 -40.88 -2.31 -5.34
C ASP A 36 -40.02 -1.58 -4.31
N LEU A 37 -39.59 -0.38 -4.68
CA LEU A 37 -38.80 0.50 -3.83
C LEU A 37 -39.56 0.98 -2.58
N THR A 38 -40.88 0.82 -2.50
CA THR A 38 -41.68 1.41 -1.42
C THR A 38 -41.45 0.76 -0.06
N SER A 39 -41.00 -0.50 -0.05
CA SER A 39 -40.68 -1.28 1.15
C SER A 39 -39.25 -1.08 1.66
N GLU A 40 -38.38 -0.50 0.84
CA GLU A 40 -36.97 -0.33 1.16
C GLU A 40 -36.72 0.83 2.10
N THR A 41 -35.69 0.68 2.94
CA THR A 41 -35.30 1.75 3.85
C THR A 41 -34.59 2.87 3.08
N PRO A 42 -34.64 4.12 3.58
CA PRO A 42 -33.84 5.21 3.03
C PRO A 42 -32.33 4.89 2.93
N ALA A 43 -31.80 4.13 3.89
CA ALA A 43 -30.40 3.70 3.90
C ALA A 43 -30.08 2.73 2.76
N ASP A 44 -30.95 1.77 2.47
CA ASP A 44 -30.76 0.82 1.37
C ASP A 44 -30.77 1.53 0.02
N ILE A 45 -31.77 2.41 -0.19
CA ILE A 45 -31.90 3.22 -1.43
C ILE A 45 -30.67 4.11 -1.62
N ASP A 46 -30.23 4.80 -0.57
CA ASP A 46 -29.09 5.72 -0.67
C ASP A 46 -27.75 4.98 -0.77
N THR A 47 -27.63 3.77 -0.24
CA THR A 47 -26.45 2.92 -0.43
C THR A 47 -26.29 2.56 -1.91
N GLU A 48 -27.37 2.15 -2.56
CA GLU A 48 -27.37 1.86 -4.00
C GLU A 48 -27.12 3.13 -4.84
N LEU A 49 -27.77 4.26 -4.50
CA LEU A 49 -27.49 5.54 -5.15
C LEU A 49 -26.04 5.99 -4.99
N ALA A 50 -25.43 5.76 -3.82
CA ALA A 50 -24.04 6.14 -3.59
C ALA A 50 -23.08 5.36 -4.50
N GLU A 51 -23.33 4.07 -4.73
CA GLU A 51 -22.55 3.25 -5.66
C GLU A 51 -22.71 3.75 -7.11
N LEU A 52 -23.94 3.98 -7.56
CA LEU A 52 -24.23 4.51 -8.89
C LEU A 52 -23.58 5.89 -9.09
N TYR A 53 -23.69 6.79 -8.10
CA TYR A 53 -23.10 8.12 -8.14
C TYR A 53 -21.58 8.06 -8.21
N TYR A 54 -20.96 7.16 -7.44
CA TYR A 54 -19.51 6.96 -7.48
C TYR A 54 -19.06 6.45 -8.85
N ALA A 55 -19.75 5.45 -9.41
CA ALA A 55 -19.44 4.90 -10.73
C ALA A 55 -19.59 5.97 -11.83
N ARG A 56 -20.69 6.73 -11.83
CA ARG A 56 -20.89 7.85 -12.77
C ARG A 56 -19.83 8.93 -12.62
N PHE A 57 -19.50 9.31 -11.38
CA PHE A 57 -18.46 10.31 -11.12
C PHE A 57 -17.09 9.87 -11.65
N ARG A 58 -16.74 8.59 -11.48
CA ARG A 58 -15.51 8.01 -12.02
C ARG A 58 -15.48 8.05 -13.54
N ALA A 59 -16.55 7.62 -14.20
CA ALA A 59 -16.67 7.69 -15.65
C ALA A 59 -16.55 9.14 -16.18
N GLN A 60 -17.20 10.10 -15.50
CA GLN A 60 -17.06 11.51 -15.86
C GLN A 60 -15.62 12.03 -15.68
N MET A 61 -14.94 11.66 -14.59
CA MET A 61 -13.53 12.03 -14.39
C MET A 61 -12.62 11.46 -15.48
N ASP A 62 -12.93 10.27 -15.98
CA ASP A 62 -12.20 9.65 -17.08
C ASP A 62 -12.43 10.43 -18.38
N ILE A 63 -13.67 10.82 -18.71
CA ILE A 63 -13.99 11.70 -19.84
C ILE A 63 -13.21 13.02 -19.75
N ASP A 64 -13.32 13.75 -18.64
CA ASP A 64 -12.65 15.05 -18.44
C ASP A 64 -11.12 14.92 -18.64
N ARG A 65 -10.53 13.81 -18.15
CA ARG A 65 -9.11 13.50 -18.32
C ARG A 65 -8.77 13.29 -19.80
N TYR A 66 -9.52 12.44 -20.50
CA TYR A 66 -9.25 12.11 -21.90
C TYR A 66 -9.46 13.30 -22.82
N GLU A 67 -10.48 14.12 -22.60
CA GLU A 67 -10.69 15.38 -23.34
C GLU A 67 -9.51 16.33 -23.16
N ALA A 68 -8.99 16.45 -21.93
CA ALA A 68 -7.80 17.24 -21.66
C ALA A 68 -6.56 16.66 -22.37
N GLU A 69 -6.39 15.34 -22.44
CA GLU A 69 -5.29 14.71 -23.19
C GLU A 69 -5.41 15.00 -24.68
N ILE A 70 -6.59 14.77 -25.27
CA ILE A 70 -6.86 15.07 -26.69
C ILE A 70 -6.53 16.53 -26.99
N GLY A 71 -6.95 17.48 -26.13
CA GLY A 71 -6.62 18.89 -26.26
C GLY A 71 -5.11 19.18 -26.26
N ARG A 72 -4.29 18.40 -25.53
CA ARG A 72 -2.83 18.50 -25.55
C ARG A 72 -2.23 17.90 -26.83
N TYR A 73 -2.68 16.72 -27.26
CA TYR A 73 -2.18 16.09 -28.49
C TYR A 73 -2.52 16.90 -29.74
N ARG A 74 -3.71 17.51 -29.81
CA ARG A 74 -4.08 18.44 -30.88
C ARG A 74 -3.11 19.62 -30.99
N LYS A 75 -2.63 20.16 -29.86
CA LYS A 75 -1.59 21.21 -29.84
C LYS A 75 -0.24 20.68 -30.34
N TYR A 76 0.12 19.44 -30.01
CA TYR A 76 1.36 18.82 -30.51
C TYR A 76 1.32 18.60 -32.03
N ILE A 77 0.19 18.14 -32.57
CA ILE A 77 -0.01 18.01 -34.03
C ILE A 77 0.18 19.37 -34.72
N ALA A 78 -0.45 20.43 -34.20
CA ALA A 78 -0.31 21.78 -34.76
C ALA A 78 1.15 22.28 -34.77
N ARG A 79 1.92 21.97 -33.71
CA ARG A 79 3.33 22.37 -33.58
C ARG A 79 4.28 21.52 -34.42
N GLU A 80 3.98 20.24 -34.58
CA GLU A 80 4.88 19.25 -35.18
C GLU A 80 4.41 18.76 -36.56
N SER A 81 3.54 19.53 -37.21
CA SER A 81 2.95 19.23 -38.53
C SER A 81 3.97 18.89 -39.62
N ARG A 82 5.21 19.41 -39.51
CA ARG A 82 6.33 19.09 -40.40
C ARG A 82 6.93 17.69 -40.22
N PHE A 83 6.50 16.92 -39.22
CA PHE A 83 6.98 15.57 -38.91
C PHE A 83 5.84 14.54 -39.01
N PRO A 84 5.50 14.05 -40.22
CA PRO A 84 4.31 13.22 -40.45
C PRO A 84 4.24 11.96 -39.57
N ALA A 85 5.38 11.32 -39.31
CA ALA A 85 5.43 10.12 -38.47
C ALA A 85 4.99 10.39 -37.01
N ARG A 86 5.30 11.58 -36.46
CA ARG A 86 4.88 11.98 -35.11
C ARG A 86 3.40 12.38 -35.08
N VAL A 87 2.96 13.10 -36.10
CA VAL A 87 1.53 13.45 -36.26
C VAL A 87 0.68 12.20 -36.27
N ALA A 88 1.04 11.19 -37.07
CA ALA A 88 0.33 9.92 -37.13
C ALA A 88 0.32 9.16 -35.77
N ASP A 89 1.36 9.33 -34.94
CA ASP A 89 1.38 8.74 -33.58
C ASP A 89 0.45 9.46 -32.61
N TYR A 90 0.39 10.79 -32.70
CA TYR A 90 -0.55 11.60 -31.93
C TYR A 90 -1.99 11.36 -32.36
N GLU A 91 -2.26 11.18 -33.65
CA GLU A 91 -3.58 10.84 -34.16
C GLU A 91 -4.06 9.49 -33.61
N ARG A 92 -3.23 8.43 -33.67
CA ARG A 92 -3.55 7.14 -33.03
C ARG A 92 -3.83 7.27 -31.54
N THR A 93 -3.09 8.14 -30.84
CA THR A 93 -3.30 8.38 -29.41
C THR A 93 -4.63 9.10 -29.15
N ILE A 94 -5.00 10.06 -30.00
CA ILE A 94 -6.31 10.73 -29.94
C ILE A 94 -7.43 9.73 -30.20
N GLU A 95 -7.33 8.90 -31.24
CA GLU A 95 -8.32 7.85 -31.55
C GLU A 95 -8.53 6.90 -30.37
N HIS A 96 -7.45 6.51 -29.69
CA HIS A 96 -7.53 5.70 -28.47
C HIS A 96 -8.33 6.41 -27.37
N TYR A 97 -8.06 7.69 -27.10
CA TYR A 97 -8.79 8.45 -26.08
C TYR A 97 -10.25 8.72 -26.47
N GLU A 98 -10.54 8.98 -27.74
CA GLU A 98 -11.92 9.14 -28.23
C GLU A 98 -12.71 7.85 -28.00
N LYS A 99 -12.11 6.68 -28.23
CA LYS A 99 -12.73 5.39 -27.89
C LYS A 99 -13.01 5.27 -26.39
N GLN A 100 -12.06 5.66 -25.53
CA GLN A 100 -12.24 5.60 -24.07
C GLN A 100 -13.34 6.56 -23.57
N ILE A 101 -13.51 7.72 -24.22
CA ILE A 101 -14.63 8.64 -23.94
C ILE A 101 -15.96 7.98 -24.27
N VAL A 102 -16.08 7.33 -25.42
CA VAL A 102 -17.31 6.61 -25.82
C VAL A 102 -17.63 5.50 -24.82
N GLU A 103 -16.65 4.71 -24.41
CA GLU A 103 -16.81 3.66 -23.40
C GLU A 103 -17.27 4.24 -22.04
N SER A 104 -16.66 5.34 -21.60
CA SER A 104 -17.04 6.03 -20.36
C SER A 104 -18.44 6.64 -20.44
N GLN A 105 -18.82 7.19 -21.59
CA GLN A 105 -20.17 7.74 -21.82
C GLN A 105 -21.22 6.63 -21.78
N ALA A 106 -20.93 5.47 -22.37
CA ALA A 106 -21.84 4.31 -22.30
C ALA A 106 -22.09 3.83 -20.87
N ILE A 107 -21.09 3.96 -19.97
CA ILE A 107 -21.26 3.69 -18.54
C ILE A 107 -22.21 4.72 -17.90
N ILE A 108 -22.04 6.01 -18.19
CA ILE A 108 -22.94 7.05 -17.68
C ILE A 108 -24.38 6.80 -18.18
N ASP A 109 -24.53 6.51 -19.47
CA ASP A 109 -25.83 6.29 -20.10
C ASP A 109 -26.56 5.05 -19.56
N SER A 110 -25.82 4.03 -19.11
CA SER A 110 -26.42 2.85 -18.45
C SER A 110 -26.79 3.10 -16.99
N ILE A 111 -26.06 3.97 -16.29
CA ILE A 111 -26.29 4.29 -14.87
C ILE A 111 -27.47 5.25 -14.68
N VAL A 112 -27.58 6.29 -15.53
CA VAL A 112 -28.60 7.34 -15.35
C VAL A 112 -30.03 6.78 -15.24
N PRO A 113 -30.48 5.83 -16.08
CA PRO A 113 -31.80 5.21 -15.93
C PRO A 113 -32.02 4.46 -14.61
N GLN A 114 -30.95 3.95 -13.98
CA GLN A 114 -31.00 3.24 -12.70
C GLN A 114 -31.10 4.22 -11.52
N GLU A 115 -30.43 5.38 -11.61
CA GLU A 115 -30.50 6.43 -10.58
C GLU A 115 -31.90 7.05 -10.49
N LEU A 116 -32.57 7.22 -11.63
CA LEU A 116 -33.85 7.93 -11.74
C LEU A 116 -34.96 7.41 -10.82
N PRO A 117 -35.29 6.10 -10.77
CA PRO A 117 -36.33 5.58 -9.88
C PRO A 117 -35.98 5.76 -8.39
N LEU A 118 -34.72 5.53 -8.00
CA LEU A 118 -34.24 5.70 -6.62
C LEU A 118 -34.34 7.17 -6.16
N GLU A 119 -33.88 8.09 -7.00
CA GLU A 119 -34.03 9.54 -6.77
C GLU A 119 -35.50 9.99 -6.83
N GLY A 120 -36.33 9.31 -7.62
CA GLY A 120 -37.78 9.48 -7.64
C GLY A 120 -38.39 9.16 -6.29
N GLU A 121 -37.99 8.04 -5.69
CA GLU A 121 -38.47 7.62 -4.37
C GLU A 121 -38.03 8.57 -3.26
N TYR A 122 -36.78 9.04 -3.31
CA TYR A 122 -36.27 10.10 -2.45
C TYR A 122 -37.17 11.35 -2.45
N ARG A 123 -37.56 11.82 -3.64
CA ARG A 123 -38.45 12.98 -3.77
C ARG A 123 -39.88 12.65 -3.33
N ARG A 124 -40.39 11.48 -3.69
CA ARG A 124 -41.76 11.03 -3.37
C ARG A 124 -42.01 10.97 -1.88
N ARG A 125 -41.02 10.50 -1.10
CA ARG A 125 -41.09 10.42 0.38
C ARG A 125 -40.79 11.75 1.09
N GLY A 126 -40.75 12.87 0.37
CA GLY A 126 -40.56 14.19 0.98
C GLY A 126 -39.10 14.56 1.26
N ARG A 127 -38.13 13.86 0.64
CA ARG A 127 -36.68 14.07 0.80
C ARG A 127 -36.20 13.81 2.23
N TRP A 128 -35.92 12.55 2.54
CA TRP A 128 -35.31 12.18 3.83
C TRP A 128 -33.94 12.84 4.04
N SER A 129 -33.49 12.89 5.29
CA SER A 129 -32.18 13.45 5.64
C SER A 129 -31.04 12.66 5.01
N ARG A 130 -29.98 13.35 4.58
CA ARG A 130 -28.73 12.75 4.08
C ARG A 130 -27.55 13.42 4.76
N ALA A 131 -26.47 12.66 4.94
CA ALA A 131 -25.27 13.12 5.64
C ALA A 131 -24.02 12.90 4.77
N PHE A 132 -23.20 13.94 4.64
CA PHE A 132 -22.02 13.95 3.76
C PHE A 132 -20.78 14.38 4.54
N LEU A 133 -19.84 13.45 4.75
CA LEU A 133 -18.62 13.68 5.51
C LEU A 133 -17.47 14.10 4.61
N VAL A 134 -16.81 15.20 4.92
CA VAL A 134 -15.59 15.62 4.23
C VAL A 134 -14.38 15.02 4.93
N SER A 135 -13.44 14.44 4.16
CA SER A 135 -12.18 13.90 4.70
C SER A 135 -11.39 15.00 5.42
N GLY A 136 -11.00 14.75 6.67
CA GLY A 136 -10.37 15.76 7.55
C GLY A 136 -11.22 17.00 7.84
N GLY A 137 -12.51 16.99 7.51
CA GLY A 137 -13.42 18.14 7.64
C GLY A 137 -14.75 17.80 8.32
N HIS A 138 -15.75 18.65 8.09
CA HIS A 138 -17.05 18.55 8.73
C HIS A 138 -18.04 17.64 7.98
N LEU A 139 -19.06 17.17 8.69
CA LEU A 139 -20.27 16.54 8.18
C LEU A 139 -21.27 17.61 7.76
N HIS A 140 -21.88 17.45 6.59
CA HIS A 140 -22.86 18.35 6.02
C HIS A 140 -24.19 17.63 5.75
N SER A 141 -25.31 18.33 5.88
CA SER A 141 -26.64 17.85 5.46
C SER A 141 -26.86 17.92 3.95
N SER A 142 -25.99 18.65 3.22
CA SER A 142 -26.03 18.79 1.78
C SER A 142 -24.64 19.07 1.20
N MET A 143 -24.39 18.60 -0.02
CA MET A 143 -23.19 18.93 -0.80
C MET A 143 -23.17 20.39 -1.31
N SER A 144 -24.27 21.13 -1.18
CA SER A 144 -24.43 22.53 -1.61
C SER A 144 -24.14 23.57 -0.53
N CYS A 145 -23.63 23.17 0.63
CA CYS A 145 -23.31 24.08 1.73
C CYS A 145 -22.34 25.20 1.28
N SER A 146 -22.56 26.44 1.71
CA SER A 146 -21.74 27.61 1.38
C SER A 146 -20.30 27.54 1.91
N THR A 147 -20.02 26.63 2.85
CA THR A 147 -18.68 26.36 3.33
C THR A 147 -17.90 25.39 2.45
N CYS A 148 -18.57 24.72 1.52
CA CYS A 148 -17.99 23.73 0.61
C CYS A 148 -17.58 24.36 -0.72
N ASN A 149 -16.74 23.66 -1.48
CA ASN A 149 -16.30 24.01 -2.84
C ASN A 149 -15.66 25.42 -2.96
N ARG A 150 -15.00 25.89 -1.89
CA ARG A 150 -14.36 27.22 -1.86
C ARG A 150 -13.14 27.27 -2.78
N GLU A 151 -12.83 28.47 -3.28
CA GLU A 151 -11.66 28.75 -4.12
C GLU A 151 -11.60 27.91 -5.42
N GLY A 152 -12.77 27.48 -5.93
CA GLY A 152 -12.84 26.65 -7.14
C GLY A 152 -12.33 25.21 -6.95
N LYS A 153 -12.04 24.78 -5.72
CA LYS A 153 -11.63 23.40 -5.41
C LYS A 153 -12.86 22.59 -5.03
N ARG A 154 -13.17 21.53 -5.78
CA ARG A 154 -14.29 20.62 -5.46
C ARG A 154 -14.00 19.88 -4.15
N THR A 155 -14.91 19.99 -3.19
CA THR A 155 -14.88 19.25 -1.93
C THR A 155 -15.14 17.77 -2.20
N ARG A 156 -14.37 16.89 -1.55
CA ARG A 156 -14.58 15.43 -1.61
C ARG A 156 -15.48 15.02 -0.46
N PHE A 157 -16.66 14.53 -0.79
CA PHE A 157 -17.63 14.04 0.17
C PHE A 157 -17.63 12.51 0.18
N ALA A 158 -17.75 11.94 1.37
CA ALA A 158 -18.18 10.57 1.58
C ALA A 158 -19.62 10.61 2.07
N TRP A 159 -20.53 10.01 1.33
CA TRP A 159 -21.94 9.91 1.72
C TRP A 159 -22.08 8.86 2.81
N MET A 160 -22.60 9.26 3.97
CA MET A 160 -22.88 8.39 5.12
C MET A 160 -24.30 7.82 4.99
N THR A 161 -24.48 6.82 4.13
CA THR A 161 -25.80 6.28 3.76
C THR A 161 -26.51 5.57 4.91
N ASP A 162 -25.77 5.07 5.90
CA ASP A 162 -26.32 4.52 7.15
C ASP A 162 -27.17 5.54 7.94
N PHE A 163 -26.96 6.84 7.70
CA PHE A 163 -27.71 7.92 8.34
C PHE A 163 -28.85 8.47 7.47
N SER A 164 -29.12 7.84 6.32
CA SER A 164 -30.20 8.29 5.45
C SER A 164 -31.54 8.07 6.14
N GLY A 165 -32.32 9.15 6.29
CA GLY A 165 -33.57 9.14 7.05
C GLY A 165 -33.42 9.21 8.57
N ALA A 166 -32.20 9.31 9.11
CA ALA A 166 -31.98 9.56 10.53
C ALA A 166 -32.40 10.98 10.93
N THR A 167 -32.75 11.17 12.19
CA THR A 167 -33.05 12.50 12.75
C THR A 167 -31.83 13.40 12.77
N GLU A 168 -32.03 14.72 12.85
CA GLU A 168 -30.92 15.66 12.98
C GLU A 168 -30.09 15.36 14.24
N GLU A 169 -30.76 15.02 15.33
CA GLU A 169 -30.14 14.68 16.61
C GLU A 169 -29.22 13.47 16.50
N GLU A 170 -29.67 12.39 15.84
CA GLU A 170 -28.85 11.18 15.60
C GLU A 170 -27.62 11.49 14.74
N ILE A 171 -27.80 12.31 13.69
CA ILE A 171 -26.71 12.72 12.80
C ILE A 171 -25.69 13.58 13.56
N VAL A 172 -26.15 14.54 14.35
CA VAL A 172 -25.30 15.45 15.13
C VAL A 172 -24.58 14.71 16.24
N GLU A 173 -25.23 13.76 16.94
CA GLU A 173 -24.58 12.97 17.98
C GLU A 173 -23.44 12.10 17.41
N ALA A 174 -23.65 11.47 16.24
CA ALA A 174 -22.60 10.69 15.59
C ALA A 174 -21.46 11.57 15.07
N ALA A 175 -21.79 12.71 14.46
CA ALA A 175 -20.82 13.66 13.91
C ALA A 175 -20.02 14.39 14.99
N ALA A 176 -20.64 14.66 16.15
CA ALA A 176 -20.08 15.40 17.26
C ALA A 176 -19.30 16.65 16.80
N SER A 177 -18.01 16.78 17.16
CA SER A 177 -17.15 17.90 16.74
C SER A 177 -17.00 18.11 15.24
N ARG A 178 -17.38 17.13 14.41
CA ARG A 178 -17.37 17.26 12.96
C ARG A 178 -18.69 17.81 12.40
N ALA A 179 -19.75 18.01 13.17
CA ALA A 179 -20.99 18.57 12.62
C ALA A 179 -20.76 20.02 12.10
N CYS A 180 -21.09 20.27 10.84
CA CYS A 180 -21.02 21.62 10.28
C CYS A 180 -22.10 22.51 10.90
N THR A 181 -21.71 23.55 11.63
CA THR A 181 -22.64 24.50 12.27
C THR A 181 -23.49 25.32 11.30
N THR A 182 -23.12 25.40 10.02
CA THR A 182 -23.98 26.00 8.98
C THR A 182 -25.10 25.05 8.54
N CYS A 183 -24.82 23.74 8.54
CA CYS A 183 -25.82 22.72 8.20
C CYS A 183 -26.69 22.33 9.40
N PHE A 184 -26.14 22.41 10.61
CA PHE A 184 -26.75 22.00 11.86
C PHE A 184 -26.66 23.14 12.90
N PRO A 185 -27.36 24.27 12.69
CA PRO A 185 -27.28 25.43 13.58
C PRO A 185 -27.87 25.16 14.98
N SER A 186 -28.73 24.16 15.10
CA SER A 186 -29.37 23.70 16.35
C SER A 186 -28.50 22.75 17.18
N ALA A 187 -27.33 22.34 16.68
CA ALA A 187 -26.48 21.36 17.34
C ALA A 187 -26.02 21.83 18.74
N PRO A 188 -26.27 21.05 19.81
CA PRO A 188 -25.86 21.42 21.16
C PRO A 188 -24.34 21.54 21.30
N VAL A 189 -23.87 22.58 21.99
CA VAL A 189 -22.44 22.87 22.16
C VAL A 189 -21.72 21.73 22.89
N ASP A 190 -22.38 21.06 23.83
CA ASP A 190 -21.80 19.94 24.55
C ASP A 190 -21.53 18.74 23.63
N VAL A 191 -22.41 18.48 22.64
CA VAL A 191 -22.21 17.44 21.62
C VAL A 191 -21.07 17.83 20.67
N LEU A 192 -21.03 19.09 20.23
CA LEU A 192 -19.95 19.60 19.36
C LEU A 192 -18.56 19.57 20.00
N SER A 193 -18.48 19.47 21.33
CA SER A 193 -17.20 19.35 22.05
C SER A 193 -16.65 17.93 22.09
N ARG A 194 -17.46 16.92 21.76
CA ARG A 194 -17.08 15.50 21.82
C ARG A 194 -16.36 15.08 20.53
N PRO A 195 -15.43 14.11 20.58
CA PRO A 195 -14.80 13.60 19.37
C PRO A 195 -15.80 12.82 18.50
N SER A 196 -15.77 13.07 17.19
CA SER A 196 -16.53 12.31 16.20
C SER A 196 -16.12 10.84 16.16
N THR A 197 -17.10 9.95 16.07
CA THR A 197 -16.88 8.53 15.76
C THR A 197 -16.91 8.25 14.26
N LEU A 198 -17.49 9.17 13.47
CA LEU A 198 -17.56 9.04 12.02
C LEU A 198 -16.19 9.19 11.36
N LEU A 199 -15.90 8.21 10.50
CA LEU A 199 -14.73 8.15 9.63
C LEU A 199 -15.20 8.08 8.18
N THR A 200 -14.50 8.76 7.29
CA THR A 200 -14.65 8.53 5.85
C THR A 200 -14.10 7.14 5.47
N PRO A 201 -14.49 6.55 4.32
CA PRO A 201 -13.92 5.29 3.84
C PRO A 201 -12.38 5.31 3.78
N ASP A 202 -11.80 6.41 3.29
CA ASP A 202 -10.35 6.59 3.23
C ASP A 202 -9.71 6.59 4.64
N GLU A 203 -10.34 7.26 5.60
CA GLU A 203 -9.88 7.30 7.00
C GLU A 203 -9.98 5.92 7.66
N ARG A 204 -11.05 5.16 7.39
CA ARG A 204 -11.20 3.76 7.85
C ARG A 204 -10.09 2.87 7.29
N GLN A 205 -9.89 2.90 5.97
CA GLN A 205 -8.84 2.12 5.33
C GLN A 205 -7.45 2.49 5.90
N GLN A 206 -7.17 3.77 6.09
CA GLN A 206 -5.90 4.21 6.70
C GLN A 206 -5.74 3.70 8.13
N ALA A 207 -6.81 3.65 8.92
CA ALA A 207 -6.78 3.09 10.27
C ALA A 207 -6.48 1.59 10.25
N GLU A 208 -7.17 0.83 9.39
CA GLU A 208 -6.95 -0.61 9.20
C GLU A 208 -5.53 -0.93 8.70
N GLU A 209 -5.02 -0.14 7.76
CA GLU A 209 -3.65 -0.26 7.27
C GLU A 209 -2.62 0.02 8.38
N ARG A 210 -2.86 1.00 9.25
CA ARG A 210 -1.99 1.28 10.40
C ARG A 210 -1.96 0.11 11.35
N VAL A 211 -3.12 -0.42 11.72
CA VAL A 211 -3.24 -1.61 12.57
C VAL A 211 -2.49 -2.79 11.95
N THR A 212 -2.69 -3.04 10.66
CA THR A 212 -2.00 -4.13 9.94
C THR A 212 -0.48 -3.95 9.96
N ARG A 213 0.01 -2.73 9.70
CA ARG A 213 1.44 -2.41 9.74
C ARG A 213 2.01 -2.59 11.15
N GLU A 214 1.27 -2.22 12.18
CA GLU A 214 1.68 -2.39 13.57
C GLU A 214 1.75 -3.85 13.98
N VAL A 215 0.76 -4.66 13.62
CA VAL A 215 0.76 -6.12 13.82
C VAL A 215 1.96 -6.75 13.12
N GLU A 216 2.21 -6.41 11.85
CA GLU A 216 3.35 -6.92 11.09
C GLU A 216 4.71 -6.49 11.68
N ARG A 217 4.81 -5.25 12.16
CA ARG A 217 6.01 -4.76 12.87
C ARG A 217 6.23 -5.52 14.16
N ALA A 218 5.17 -5.73 14.96
CA ALA A 218 5.23 -6.48 16.21
C ALA A 218 5.63 -7.94 15.98
N ARG A 219 5.06 -8.60 14.95
CA ARG A 219 5.43 -9.97 14.55
C ARG A 219 6.91 -10.05 14.18
N LYS A 220 7.38 -9.18 13.29
CA LYS A 220 8.80 -9.14 12.88
C LYS A 220 9.73 -8.81 14.05
N ALA A 221 9.29 -7.99 15.00
CA ALA A 221 10.07 -7.70 16.21
C ALA A 221 10.22 -8.96 17.08
N ARG A 222 9.12 -9.69 17.34
CA ARG A 222 9.14 -10.96 18.09
C ARG A 222 10.02 -12.00 17.41
N GLU A 223 9.89 -12.19 16.10
CA GLU A 223 10.74 -13.13 15.35
C GLU A 223 12.23 -12.77 15.42
N LYS A 224 12.56 -11.46 15.42
CA LYS A 224 13.95 -11.00 15.59
C LYS A 224 14.44 -11.26 17.00
N GLU A 225 13.62 -11.02 18.01
CA GLU A 225 13.94 -11.25 19.42
C GLU A 225 14.15 -12.75 19.73
N GLU A 226 13.28 -13.62 19.21
CA GLU A 226 13.43 -15.07 19.32
C GLU A 226 14.75 -15.56 18.71
N LYS A 227 15.08 -15.07 17.51
CA LYS A 227 16.32 -15.45 16.79
C LYS A 227 17.57 -14.78 17.36
N ALA A 228 17.42 -13.69 18.10
CA ALA A 228 18.53 -12.92 18.64
C ALA A 228 19.37 -13.78 19.57
N ILE A 229 20.69 -13.65 19.43
CA ILE A 229 21.68 -14.22 20.33
C ILE A 229 22.55 -13.09 20.87
N ALA A 230 22.89 -13.20 22.14
CA ALA A 230 23.74 -12.26 22.87
C ALA A 230 24.73 -13.07 23.69
N ASN A 231 25.76 -12.40 24.21
CA ASN A 231 26.61 -12.98 25.23
C ASN A 231 25.76 -13.35 26.48
N PRO A 232 26.23 -14.29 27.33
CA PRO A 232 25.54 -14.64 28.57
C PRO A 232 25.29 -13.44 29.51
N ASP A 233 26.13 -12.40 29.44
CA ASP A 233 25.97 -11.14 30.18
C ASP A 233 24.96 -10.16 29.56
N GLY A 234 24.30 -10.54 28.46
CA GLY A 234 23.33 -9.73 27.72
C GLY A 234 23.95 -8.73 26.74
N THR A 235 25.28 -8.62 26.65
CA THR A 235 25.93 -7.71 25.70
C THR A 235 25.90 -8.26 24.26
N PRO A 236 25.96 -7.40 23.23
CA PRO A 236 26.01 -7.85 21.84
C PRO A 236 27.20 -8.79 21.57
N LEU A 237 26.94 -9.93 20.92
CA LEU A 237 27.96 -10.93 20.57
C LEU A 237 28.85 -10.42 19.43
N ARG A 238 29.99 -9.81 19.82
CA ARG A 238 30.95 -9.12 18.92
C ARG A 238 32.40 -9.49 19.21
N HIS A 239 33.21 -9.49 18.16
CA HIS A 239 34.66 -9.67 18.25
C HIS A 239 35.37 -8.96 17.09
N GLY A 240 36.11 -7.89 17.40
CA GLY A 240 36.68 -7.00 16.38
C GLY A 240 35.60 -6.43 15.47
N TYR A 241 35.71 -6.71 14.16
CA TYR A 241 34.74 -6.32 13.14
C TYR A 241 33.60 -7.34 12.93
N SER A 242 33.66 -8.49 13.60
CA SER A 242 32.66 -9.56 13.48
C SER A 242 31.53 -9.40 14.50
N GLU A 243 30.30 -9.64 14.07
CA GLU A 243 29.11 -9.61 14.92
C GLU A 243 28.15 -10.75 14.54
N ALA A 244 27.72 -11.54 15.53
CA ALA A 244 26.73 -12.58 15.35
C ALA A 244 25.42 -12.19 16.04
N ARG A 245 24.44 -11.75 15.25
CA ARG A 245 23.13 -11.28 15.76
C ARG A 245 22.08 -12.38 15.89
N THR A 246 22.28 -13.54 15.27
CA THR A 246 21.33 -14.66 15.30
C THR A 246 22.02 -15.96 15.63
N LEU A 247 21.26 -16.93 16.17
CA LEU A 247 21.78 -18.27 16.45
C LEU A 247 22.37 -18.95 15.20
N VAL A 248 21.75 -18.76 14.03
CA VAL A 248 22.26 -19.31 12.76
C VAL A 248 23.61 -18.70 12.39
N THR A 249 23.74 -17.37 12.49
CA THR A 249 25.01 -16.68 12.25
C THR A 249 26.07 -17.16 13.24
N ALA A 250 25.77 -17.23 14.52
CA ALA A 250 26.72 -17.68 15.55
C ALA A 250 27.24 -19.10 15.25
N ASN A 251 26.37 -20.04 14.89
CA ASN A 251 26.78 -21.40 14.51
C ASN A 251 27.71 -21.42 13.28
N ARG A 252 27.44 -20.59 12.27
CA ARG A 252 28.28 -20.49 11.07
C ARG A 252 29.66 -19.91 11.41
N GLU A 253 29.69 -18.81 12.16
CA GLU A 253 30.93 -18.16 12.57
C GLU A 253 31.76 -19.08 13.48
N LEU A 254 31.13 -19.93 14.30
CA LEU A 254 31.84 -20.89 15.14
C LEU A 254 32.56 -21.94 14.30
N VAL A 255 31.87 -22.50 13.30
CA VAL A 255 32.48 -23.46 12.37
C VAL A 255 33.62 -22.81 11.58
N GLU A 256 33.47 -21.54 11.16
CA GLU A 256 34.53 -20.79 10.49
C GLU A 256 35.75 -20.60 11.41
N ALA A 257 35.55 -20.06 12.61
CA ALA A 257 36.63 -19.80 13.57
C ALA A 257 37.40 -21.08 13.90
N LEU A 258 36.70 -22.18 14.21
CA LEU A 258 37.33 -23.48 14.45
C LEU A 258 38.10 -23.99 13.23
N SER A 259 37.56 -23.81 12.01
CA SER A 259 38.25 -24.25 10.80
C SER A 259 39.54 -23.47 10.54
N VAL A 260 39.52 -22.16 10.80
CA VAL A 260 40.69 -21.29 10.68
C VAL A 260 41.76 -21.67 11.70
N ILE A 261 41.38 -21.95 12.95
CA ILE A 261 42.31 -22.43 13.99
C ILE A 261 43.02 -23.72 13.52
N ILE A 262 42.27 -24.66 12.93
CA ILE A 262 42.84 -25.92 12.41
C ILE A 262 43.83 -25.63 11.27
N ILE A 263 43.44 -24.78 10.31
CA ILE A 263 44.29 -24.42 9.15
C ILE A 263 45.60 -23.79 9.63
N ASP A 264 45.52 -22.74 10.46
CA ASP A 264 46.68 -21.99 10.91
C ASP A 264 47.62 -22.80 11.80
N ARG A 265 47.11 -23.76 12.58
CA ARG A 265 47.97 -24.67 13.36
C ARG A 265 48.64 -25.74 12.51
N THR A 266 48.06 -26.08 11.35
CA THR A 266 48.54 -27.17 10.49
C THR A 266 49.45 -26.66 9.36
N HIS A 267 49.20 -25.45 8.85
CA HIS A 267 49.88 -24.91 7.70
C HIS A 267 51.27 -24.34 8.07
N PRO A 268 52.32 -24.56 7.25
CA PRO A 268 53.69 -24.09 7.57
C PRO A 268 53.82 -22.56 7.75
N TYR A 269 52.91 -21.79 7.15
CA TYR A 269 52.86 -20.33 7.22
C TYR A 269 51.71 -19.80 8.07
N GLY A 270 51.08 -20.63 8.90
CA GLY A 270 50.00 -20.20 9.77
C GLY A 270 50.46 -19.18 10.82
N ASN A 271 49.54 -18.31 11.25
CA ASN A 271 49.86 -17.23 12.17
C ASN A 271 49.33 -17.56 13.59
N PRO A 272 50.21 -17.84 14.57
CA PRO A 272 49.79 -18.19 15.93
C PRO A 272 48.91 -17.12 16.60
N ASN A 273 49.17 -15.84 16.32
CA ASN A 273 48.37 -14.74 16.87
C ASN A 273 46.97 -14.68 16.25
N PHE A 274 46.86 -15.04 14.97
CA PHE A 274 45.56 -15.10 14.31
C PHE A 274 44.75 -16.29 14.84
N ALA A 275 45.37 -17.46 15.03
CA ALA A 275 44.73 -18.61 15.66
C ALA A 275 44.27 -18.31 17.10
N ALA A 276 45.07 -17.58 17.89
CA ALA A 276 44.67 -17.15 19.24
C ALA A 276 43.45 -16.20 19.19
N ASN A 277 43.46 -15.21 18.28
CA ASN A 277 42.33 -14.29 18.09
C ASN A 277 41.03 -15.03 17.67
N GLN A 278 41.14 -16.06 16.83
CA GLN A 278 40.00 -16.90 16.46
C GLN A 278 39.52 -17.79 17.60
N GLN A 279 40.42 -18.24 18.48
CA GLN A 279 40.06 -19.00 19.68
C GLN A 279 39.19 -18.15 20.61
N GLU A 280 39.57 -16.90 20.87
CA GLU A 280 38.75 -15.96 21.67
C GLU A 280 37.35 -15.76 21.07
N TRP A 281 37.24 -15.72 19.74
CA TRP A 281 35.95 -15.62 19.08
C TRP A 281 35.12 -16.90 19.21
N ALA A 282 35.74 -18.06 19.00
CA ALA A 282 35.10 -19.36 19.15
C ALA A 282 34.56 -19.55 20.58
N ASP A 283 35.33 -19.18 21.60
CA ASP A 283 34.94 -19.30 23.00
C ASP A 283 33.69 -18.46 23.33
N LYS A 284 33.64 -17.20 22.84
CA LYS A 284 32.46 -16.33 22.96
C LYS A 284 31.23 -16.92 22.26
N LEU A 285 31.40 -17.41 21.04
CA LEU A 285 30.32 -18.00 20.25
C LEU A 285 29.76 -19.26 20.93
N VAL A 286 30.62 -20.14 21.45
CA VAL A 286 30.22 -21.37 22.14
C VAL A 286 29.45 -21.05 23.41
N ALA A 287 29.95 -20.11 24.23
CA ALA A 287 29.26 -19.69 25.45
C ALA A 287 27.88 -19.08 25.16
N ALA A 288 27.78 -18.23 24.13
CA ALA A 288 26.52 -17.63 23.73
C ALA A 288 25.52 -18.66 23.17
N ILE A 289 25.98 -19.61 22.35
CA ILE A 289 25.14 -20.68 21.78
C ILE A 289 24.65 -21.61 22.89
N ALA A 290 25.53 -22.03 23.79
CA ALA A 290 25.19 -22.87 24.94
C ALA A 290 24.14 -22.20 25.82
N HIS A 291 24.35 -20.93 26.16
CA HIS A 291 23.41 -20.13 26.95
C HIS A 291 22.04 -19.99 26.26
N LYS A 292 22.00 -19.67 24.96
CA LYS A 292 20.76 -19.51 24.20
C LYS A 292 19.97 -20.82 24.05
N ARG A 293 20.66 -21.96 23.92
CA ARG A 293 20.05 -23.29 23.73
C ARG A 293 19.77 -24.03 25.04
N GLY A 294 20.35 -23.59 26.16
CA GLY A 294 20.25 -24.30 27.43
C GLY A 294 20.96 -25.65 27.43
N ILE A 295 22.03 -25.80 26.65
CA ILE A 295 22.83 -27.04 26.56
C ILE A 295 24.25 -26.79 27.06
N ARG A 296 25.04 -27.86 27.22
CA ARG A 296 26.41 -27.73 27.68
C ARG A 296 27.33 -27.22 26.57
N ILE A 297 28.42 -26.56 26.96
CA ILE A 297 29.46 -26.08 26.05
C ILE A 297 30.07 -27.22 25.23
N GLU A 298 30.30 -28.38 25.85
CA GLU A 298 30.93 -29.52 25.18
C GLU A 298 30.02 -30.09 24.07
N ASP A 299 28.70 -30.03 24.26
CA ASP A 299 27.73 -30.47 23.25
C ASP A 299 27.76 -29.56 22.01
N VAL A 300 27.91 -28.23 22.22
CA VAL A 300 28.06 -27.25 21.13
C VAL A 300 29.33 -27.52 20.32
N LEU A 301 30.45 -27.80 21.01
CA LEU A 301 31.73 -28.12 20.36
C LEU A 301 31.64 -29.43 19.58
N ALA A 302 31.08 -30.49 20.18
CA ALA A 302 30.91 -31.78 19.54
C ALA A 302 30.10 -31.70 18.24
N GLU A 303 29.11 -30.79 18.15
CA GLU A 303 28.36 -30.54 16.92
C GLU A 303 29.13 -29.74 15.85
N ALA A 304 30.02 -28.84 16.26
CA ALA A 304 30.70 -27.87 15.39
C ALA A 304 32.05 -28.37 14.85
N GLU A 305 32.83 -29.06 15.69
CA GLU A 305 34.16 -29.59 15.37
C GLU A 305 34.21 -30.46 14.10
N PRO A 306 33.32 -31.46 13.87
CA PRO A 306 33.40 -32.28 12.66
C PRO A 306 33.14 -31.47 11.38
N LYS A 307 32.29 -30.44 11.45
CA LYS A 307 32.02 -29.53 10.33
C LYS A 307 33.22 -28.63 10.05
N ALA A 308 33.84 -28.11 11.11
CA ALA A 308 35.04 -27.29 11.02
C ALA A 308 36.23 -28.07 10.43
N ALA A 309 36.45 -29.31 10.89
CA ALA A 309 37.50 -30.19 10.36
C ALA A 309 37.29 -30.50 8.87
N LYS A 310 36.06 -30.81 8.46
CA LYS A 310 35.72 -31.03 7.03
C LYS A 310 36.03 -29.80 6.17
N ARG A 311 35.69 -28.61 6.67
CA ARG A 311 35.94 -27.34 5.99
C ARG A 311 37.44 -27.04 5.89
N ALA A 312 38.17 -27.16 7.00
CA ALA A 312 39.61 -26.98 7.06
C ALA A 312 40.35 -27.93 6.09
N ALA A 313 39.97 -29.20 6.07
CA ALA A 313 40.54 -30.18 5.15
C ALA A 313 40.29 -29.83 3.68
N SER A 314 39.12 -29.23 3.36
CA SER A 314 38.84 -28.74 2.01
C SER A 314 39.72 -27.58 1.61
N THR A 315 39.97 -26.63 2.53
CA THR A 315 40.83 -25.48 2.27
C THR A 315 42.29 -25.89 2.13
N LEU A 316 42.81 -26.73 3.03
CA LEU A 316 44.19 -27.23 2.97
C LEU A 316 44.47 -28.00 1.67
N ARG A 317 43.50 -28.79 1.17
CA ARG A 317 43.60 -29.46 -0.14
C ARG A 317 43.63 -28.52 -1.34
N ALA A 318 43.08 -27.31 -1.22
CA ALA A 318 43.11 -26.33 -2.30
C ALA A 318 44.43 -25.55 -2.35
N TRP A 319 45.25 -25.65 -1.29
CA TRP A 319 46.51 -24.91 -1.13
C TRP A 319 47.75 -25.76 -1.43
N GLY A 320 47.61 -27.08 -1.50
CA GLY A 320 48.64 -28.04 -1.94
C GLY A 320 48.25 -28.71 -3.25
#